data_AF-A0A6J1RGF5-F1
#
_entry.id   AF-A0A6J1RGF5-F1
#
_cell.length_a   1.000
_cell.length_b   1.000
_cell.length_c   1.000
_cell.angle_alpha   90.00
_cell.angle_beta   90.00
_cell.angle_gamma   90.00
#
_symmetry.space_group_name_H-M   'P 1'
#
loop_
_entity.id
_entity.type
_entity.pdbx_description
1 polymer ?
#
loop_
_entity_poly.entity_id
_entity_poly.type
_entity_poly.pdbx_seq_one_letter_code
_entity_poly.pdbx_strand_id
1 'polypeptide(L)'
;MDNSMQVLDKVMTKATEMMENMVEVSRLNLEKEKVKLRRLEVSNKDTQSSVENRKQTVKELEVESKKRKLNEITVCSAEKDRSLETMKRAIELELNSQRLHIRREYKLTQKSNFDLWMDYLKSELMNNELLDVIDSNIESPENLSELKVAKRKSLVRDIIINHLDENYHKRILHEKDPKEILKKLRGYKKSEVNVTHASVRAKLYQIKMRKDEKVSDFCERFDSIIREYESCEDAVPLAEQEIRSALYQAVSINVPELRNVDLIRRQTNLKEMNIDEIKSFMMQLEAETKNENKES
;
A
#
# COMPACT_ATOMS: atom_id res chain seq x y z
N MET A 1 -126.84 -6.77 -59.81
CA MET A 1 -125.90 -6.15 -58.85
C MET A 1 -124.80 -7.14 -58.42
N ASP A 2 -124.30 -8.02 -59.30
CA ASP A 2 -123.35 -9.09 -58.91
C ASP A 2 -121.95 -9.01 -59.56
N ASN A 3 -121.74 -8.16 -60.57
CA ASN A 3 -120.47 -8.15 -61.32
C ASN A 3 -119.40 -7.19 -60.75
N SER A 4 -119.80 -6.18 -59.97
CA SER A 4 -118.88 -5.17 -59.40
C SER A 4 -118.15 -5.68 -58.13
N MET A 5 -118.84 -6.49 -57.33
CA MET A 5 -118.31 -7.03 -56.07
C MET A 5 -117.15 -8.01 -56.32
N GLN A 6 -117.22 -8.84 -57.38
CA GLN A 6 -116.15 -9.78 -57.75
C GLN A 6 -114.89 -9.09 -58.30
N VAL A 7 -115.02 -7.93 -58.96
CA VAL A 7 -113.88 -7.17 -59.47
C VAL A 7 -113.14 -6.48 -58.33
N LEU A 8 -113.88 -5.91 -57.37
CA LEU A 8 -113.29 -5.28 -56.19
C LEU A 8 -112.53 -6.30 -55.32
N ASP A 9 -113.11 -7.49 -55.13
CA ASP A 9 -112.48 -8.54 -54.32
C ASP A 9 -111.17 -9.01 -54.94
N LYS A 10 -111.14 -9.25 -56.27
CA LYS A 10 -109.90 -9.60 -56.99
C LYS A 10 -108.82 -8.50 -56.92
N VAL A 11 -109.21 -7.23 -56.96
CA VAL A 11 -108.27 -6.10 -56.82
C VAL A 11 -107.70 -6.05 -55.41
N MET A 12 -108.54 -6.26 -54.39
CA MET A 12 -108.11 -6.30 -52.99
C MET A 12 -107.19 -7.49 -52.72
N THR A 13 -107.50 -8.68 -53.24
CA THR A 13 -106.61 -9.85 -53.09
C THR A 13 -105.25 -9.60 -53.73
N LYS A 14 -105.23 -9.01 -54.93
CA LYS A 14 -103.99 -8.72 -55.65
C LYS A 14 -103.16 -7.61 -55.00
N ALA A 15 -103.81 -6.62 -54.39
CA ALA A 15 -103.14 -5.60 -53.59
C ALA A 15 -102.52 -6.20 -52.32
N THR A 16 -103.21 -7.14 -51.66
CA THR A 16 -102.67 -7.88 -50.51
C THR A 16 -101.47 -8.74 -50.88
N GLU A 17 -101.55 -9.51 -51.98
CA GLU A 17 -100.42 -10.29 -52.49
C GLU A 17 -99.23 -9.40 -52.86
N MET A 18 -99.47 -8.23 -53.47
CA MET A 18 -98.40 -7.28 -53.77
C MET A 18 -97.75 -6.74 -52.50
N MET A 19 -98.52 -6.43 -51.45
CA MET A 19 -97.98 -6.00 -50.16
C MET A 19 -97.18 -7.11 -49.46
N GLU A 20 -97.68 -8.35 -49.46
CA GLU A 20 -96.95 -9.50 -48.90
C GLU A 20 -95.62 -9.74 -49.64
N ASN A 21 -95.63 -9.69 -50.97
CA ASN A 21 -94.40 -9.79 -51.76
C ASN A 21 -93.40 -8.66 -51.45
N MET A 22 -93.89 -7.43 -51.28
CA MET A 22 -93.02 -6.29 -50.95
C MET A 22 -92.40 -6.41 -49.55
N VAL A 23 -93.16 -6.92 -48.58
CA VAL A 23 -92.70 -7.22 -47.23
C VAL A 23 -91.66 -8.34 -47.25
N GLU A 24 -91.90 -9.41 -48.02
CA GLU A 24 -90.99 -10.53 -48.12
C GLU A 24 -89.67 -10.15 -48.82
N VAL A 25 -89.72 -9.35 -49.89
CA VAL A 25 -88.51 -8.80 -50.55
C VAL A 25 -87.72 -7.93 -49.57
N SER A 26 -88.39 -7.10 -48.77
CA SER A 26 -87.74 -6.25 -47.75
C SER A 26 -87.07 -7.09 -46.67
N ARG A 27 -87.73 -8.17 -46.23
CA ARG A 27 -87.19 -9.14 -45.26
C ARG A 27 -85.95 -9.84 -45.78
N LEU A 28 -85.99 -10.33 -47.03
CA LEU A 28 -84.85 -10.99 -47.67
C LEU A 28 -83.67 -10.04 -47.86
N ASN A 29 -83.93 -8.78 -48.23
CA ASN A 29 -82.87 -7.79 -48.41
C ASN A 29 -82.21 -7.40 -47.07
N LEU A 30 -83.01 -7.28 -46.00
CA LEU A 30 -82.50 -7.05 -44.65
C LEU A 30 -81.64 -8.23 -44.16
N GLU A 31 -82.06 -9.46 -44.43
CA GLU A 31 -81.28 -10.65 -44.04
C GLU A 31 -79.97 -10.74 -44.83
N LYS A 32 -79.99 -10.37 -46.11
CA LYS A 32 -78.78 -10.30 -46.95
C LYS A 32 -77.77 -9.28 -46.41
N GLU A 33 -78.21 -8.10 -45.97
CA GLU A 33 -77.32 -7.10 -45.37
C GLU A 33 -76.79 -7.53 -43.99
N LYS A 34 -77.61 -8.19 -43.16
CA LYS A 34 -77.15 -8.78 -41.89
C LYS A 34 -76.05 -9.83 -42.10
N VAL A 35 -76.14 -10.63 -43.16
CA VAL A 35 -75.10 -11.62 -43.49
C VAL A 35 -73.81 -10.93 -43.94
N LYS A 36 -73.88 -9.83 -44.71
CA LYS A 36 -72.69 -9.05 -45.09
C LYS A 36 -72.01 -8.42 -43.88
N LEU A 37 -72.77 -7.83 -42.96
CA LEU A 37 -72.23 -7.26 -41.72
C LEU A 37 -71.53 -8.33 -40.87
N ARG A 38 -72.14 -9.51 -40.70
CA ARG A 38 -71.50 -10.63 -39.99
C ARG A 38 -70.18 -11.07 -40.63
N ARG A 39 -70.09 -11.11 -41.97
CA ARG A 39 -68.84 -11.46 -42.68
C ARG A 39 -67.75 -10.41 -42.48
N LEU A 40 -68.10 -9.12 -42.49
CA LEU A 40 -67.16 -8.03 -42.27
C LEU A 40 -66.63 -8.01 -40.82
N GLU A 41 -67.48 -8.30 -39.83
CA GLU A 41 -67.06 -8.40 -38.43
C GLU A 41 -66.07 -9.55 -38.19
N VAL A 42 -66.29 -10.71 -38.82
CA VAL A 42 -65.36 -11.85 -38.72
C VAL A 42 -64.02 -11.50 -39.36
N SER A 43 -64.02 -10.96 -40.58
CA SER A 43 -62.80 -10.53 -41.27
C SER A 43 -62.02 -9.50 -40.45
N ASN A 44 -62.70 -8.52 -39.85
CA ASN A 44 -62.04 -7.52 -39.02
C ASN A 44 -61.43 -8.11 -37.73
N LYS A 45 -62.12 -9.05 -37.07
CA LYS A 45 -61.59 -9.77 -35.90
C LYS A 45 -60.36 -10.62 -36.26
N ASP A 46 -60.38 -11.30 -37.39
CA ASP A 46 -59.24 -12.07 -37.88
C ASP A 46 -58.04 -11.16 -38.18
N THR A 47 -58.29 -10.00 -38.78
CA THR A 47 -57.24 -9.02 -39.09
C THR A 47 -56.65 -8.42 -37.81
N GLN A 48 -57.49 -8.09 -36.83
CA GLN A 48 -57.06 -7.55 -35.54
C GLN A 48 -56.25 -8.57 -34.72
N SER A 49 -56.66 -9.85 -34.71
CA SER A 49 -55.91 -10.92 -34.04
C SER A 49 -54.55 -11.23 -34.69
N SER A 50 -54.45 -11.08 -36.02
CA SER A 50 -53.18 -11.22 -36.75
C SER A 50 -52.21 -10.07 -36.42
N VAL A 51 -52.72 -8.83 -36.31
CA VAL A 51 -51.93 -7.65 -35.95
C VAL A 51 -51.47 -7.69 -34.48
N GLU A 52 -52.40 -7.89 -33.55
CA GLU A 52 -52.32 -8.85 -32.44
C GLU A 52 -50.97 -9.56 -32.19
N ASN A 53 -50.96 -10.77 -32.74
CA ASN A 53 -49.86 -11.73 -32.65
C ASN A 53 -48.57 -11.22 -33.28
N ARG A 54 -48.64 -10.42 -34.35
CA ARG A 54 -47.45 -9.84 -34.98
C ARG A 54 -46.78 -8.79 -34.07
N LYS A 55 -47.54 -7.99 -33.33
CA LYS A 55 -46.99 -7.04 -32.34
C LYS A 55 -46.37 -7.77 -31.15
N GLN A 56 -47.00 -8.85 -30.69
CA GLN A 56 -46.48 -9.69 -29.60
C GLN A 56 -45.13 -10.33 -30.00
N THR A 57 -45.07 -10.96 -31.18
CA THR A 57 -43.85 -11.63 -31.67
C THR A 57 -42.70 -10.65 -31.94
N VAL A 58 -42.98 -9.46 -32.47
CA VAL A 58 -41.93 -8.42 -32.64
C VAL A 58 -41.38 -7.95 -31.30
N LYS A 59 -42.23 -7.76 -30.29
CA LYS A 59 -41.79 -7.40 -28.93
C LYS A 59 -40.94 -8.50 -28.29
N GLU A 60 -41.32 -9.76 -28.42
CA GLU A 60 -40.54 -10.89 -27.88
C GLU A 60 -39.16 -11.02 -28.56
N LEU A 61 -39.10 -10.88 -29.89
CA LEU A 61 -37.83 -10.92 -30.62
C LEU A 61 -36.91 -9.75 -30.23
N GLU A 62 -37.47 -8.57 -30.01
CA GLU A 62 -36.69 -7.40 -29.59
C GLU A 62 -36.15 -7.58 -28.15
N VAL A 63 -36.94 -8.11 -27.23
CA VAL A 63 -36.52 -8.41 -25.85
C VAL A 63 -35.43 -9.48 -25.82
N GLU A 64 -35.58 -10.55 -26.60
CA GLU A 64 -34.58 -11.63 -26.70
C GLU A 64 -33.25 -11.11 -27.27
N SER A 65 -33.30 -10.24 -28.29
CA SER A 65 -32.11 -9.60 -28.84
C SER A 65 -31.37 -8.71 -27.82
N LYS A 66 -32.12 -7.98 -26.98
CA LYS A 66 -31.57 -7.13 -25.92
C LYS A 66 -30.95 -7.97 -24.79
N LYS A 67 -31.58 -9.08 -24.41
CA LYS A 67 -31.04 -10.02 -23.41
C LYS A 67 -29.72 -10.65 -23.86
N ARG A 68 -29.62 -11.07 -25.13
CA ARG A 68 -28.37 -11.64 -25.68
C ARG A 68 -27.22 -10.63 -25.65
N LYS A 69 -27.47 -9.38 -26.08
CA LYS A 69 -26.47 -8.31 -26.03
C LYS A 69 -26.00 -8.01 -24.60
N LEU A 70 -26.91 -8.01 -23.62
CA LEU A 70 -26.55 -7.78 -22.21
C LEU A 70 -25.68 -8.91 -21.64
N ASN A 71 -26.01 -10.17 -21.96
CA ASN A 71 -25.22 -11.33 -21.55
C ASN A 71 -23.81 -11.30 -22.16
N GLU A 72 -23.69 -10.93 -23.43
CA GLU A 72 -22.40 -10.83 -24.13
C GLU A 72 -21.50 -9.74 -23.52
N ILE A 73 -22.08 -8.58 -23.14
CA ILE A 73 -21.36 -7.52 -22.42
C ILE A 73 -20.90 -8.01 -21.04
N THR A 74 -21.74 -8.76 -20.33
CA THR A 74 -21.44 -9.27 -18.98
C THR A 74 -20.32 -10.31 -19.03
N VAL A 75 -20.33 -11.20 -20.03
CA VAL A 75 -19.26 -12.18 -20.27
C VAL A 75 -17.95 -11.49 -20.62
N CYS A 76 -17.97 -10.50 -21.53
CA CYS A 76 -16.77 -9.77 -21.93
C CYS A 76 -16.17 -8.96 -20.77
N SER A 77 -16.98 -8.41 -19.86
CA SER A 77 -16.50 -7.74 -18.64
C SER A 77 -15.82 -8.73 -17.70
N ALA A 78 -16.44 -9.89 -17.44
CA ALA A 78 -15.89 -10.90 -16.56
C ALA A 78 -14.58 -11.51 -17.10
N GLU A 79 -14.41 -11.60 -18.42
CA GLU A 79 -13.16 -12.02 -19.05
C GLU A 79 -12.05 -10.97 -18.89
N LYS A 80 -12.37 -9.69 -19.05
CA LYS A 80 -11.44 -8.58 -18.82
C LYS A 80 -10.97 -8.53 -17.37
N ASP A 81 -11.87 -8.70 -16.40
CA ASP A 81 -11.53 -8.72 -14.97
C ASP A 81 -10.61 -9.91 -14.63
N ARG A 82 -10.89 -11.08 -15.21
CA ARG A 82 -10.04 -12.27 -15.04
C ARG A 82 -8.65 -12.09 -15.66
N SER A 83 -8.57 -11.42 -16.82
CA SER A 83 -7.32 -11.09 -17.49
C SER A 83 -6.49 -10.08 -16.68
N LEU A 84 -7.13 -9.04 -16.14
CA LEU A 84 -6.50 -8.06 -15.24
C LEU A 84 -5.93 -8.72 -13.98
N GLU A 85 -6.69 -9.61 -13.34
CA GLU A 85 -6.22 -10.33 -12.15
C GLU A 85 -5.03 -11.25 -12.48
N THR A 86 -5.02 -11.85 -13.67
CA THR A 86 -3.91 -12.68 -14.15
C THR A 86 -2.66 -11.84 -14.41
N MET A 87 -2.80 -10.69 -15.06
CA MET A 87 -1.69 -9.75 -15.27
C MET A 87 -1.15 -9.20 -13.94
N LYS A 88 -2.03 -8.86 -13.00
CA LYS A 88 -1.65 -8.41 -11.66
C LYS A 88 -0.80 -9.46 -10.94
N ARG A 89 -1.23 -10.73 -10.94
CA ARG A 89 -0.45 -11.83 -10.35
C ARG A 89 0.90 -12.05 -11.05
N ALA A 90 0.95 -11.93 -12.37
CA ALA A 90 2.20 -12.03 -13.12
C ALA A 90 3.18 -10.91 -12.76
N ILE A 91 2.69 -9.67 -12.62
CA ILE A 91 3.49 -8.52 -12.17
C ILE A 91 3.96 -8.69 -10.72
N GLU A 92 3.09 -9.14 -9.81
CA GLU A 92 3.46 -9.42 -8.42
C GLU A 92 4.54 -10.52 -8.33
N LEU A 93 4.46 -11.55 -9.17
CA LEU A 93 5.48 -12.61 -9.27
C LEU A 93 6.82 -12.07 -9.79
N GLU A 94 6.80 -11.23 -10.82
CA GLU A 94 8.00 -10.63 -11.41
C GLU A 94 8.66 -9.59 -10.47
N LEU A 95 7.86 -8.79 -9.76
CA LEU A 95 8.37 -7.88 -8.73
C LEU A 95 9.00 -8.65 -7.56
N ASN A 96 8.41 -9.77 -7.17
CA ASN A 96 8.96 -10.61 -6.11
C ASN A 96 10.22 -11.39 -6.55
N SER A 97 10.35 -11.75 -7.83
CA SER A 97 11.55 -12.43 -8.34
C SER A 97 12.78 -11.50 -8.40
N GLN A 98 12.56 -10.19 -8.55
CA GLN A 98 13.62 -9.17 -8.55
C GLN A 98 14.09 -8.77 -7.14
N ARG A 99 13.39 -9.20 -6.08
CA ARG A 99 13.78 -8.93 -4.70
C ARG A 99 14.96 -9.80 -4.28
N LEU A 100 16.13 -9.18 -4.09
CA LEU A 100 17.28 -9.81 -3.45
C LEU A 100 16.90 -10.24 -2.01
N HIS A 101 16.61 -11.53 -1.83
CA HIS A 101 16.38 -12.13 -0.51
C HIS A 101 17.72 -12.31 0.22
N ILE A 102 18.29 -11.20 0.68
CA ILE A 102 19.50 -11.22 1.51
C ILE A 102 19.08 -11.63 2.92
N ARG A 103 19.20 -12.92 3.24
CA ARG A 103 19.02 -13.40 4.61
C ARG A 103 20.20 -12.94 5.45
N ARG A 104 19.95 -12.00 6.37
CA ARG A 104 20.96 -11.49 7.31
C ARG A 104 20.80 -12.18 8.65
N GLU A 105 21.88 -12.75 9.16
CA GLU A 105 21.92 -13.26 10.53
C GLU A 105 22.41 -12.14 11.46
N TYR A 106 21.48 -11.49 12.15
CA TYR A 106 21.77 -10.45 13.14
C TYR A 106 20.89 -10.66 14.37
N LYS A 107 21.40 -10.34 15.56
CA LYS A 107 20.63 -10.41 16.81
C LYS A 107 20.92 -9.21 17.69
N LEU A 108 19.86 -8.71 18.33
CA LEU A 108 20.01 -7.80 19.45
C LEU A 108 20.48 -8.61 20.66
N THR A 109 21.70 -8.32 21.09
CA THR A 109 22.39 -8.92 22.24
C THR A 109 22.94 -7.81 23.12
N GLN A 110 23.33 -8.08 24.37
CA GLN A 110 23.88 -7.04 25.25
C GLN A 110 25.06 -6.27 24.62
N LYS A 111 25.91 -6.93 23.83
CA LYS A 111 27.07 -6.33 23.18
C LYS A 111 26.77 -5.62 21.86
N SER A 112 25.64 -5.90 21.22
CA SER A 112 25.31 -5.31 19.91
C SER A 112 24.90 -3.84 20.04
N ASN A 113 25.31 -3.02 19.07
CA ASN A 113 24.83 -1.65 18.92
C ASN A 113 23.36 -1.65 18.46
N PHE A 114 22.50 -0.85 19.12
CA PHE A 114 21.07 -0.81 18.84
C PHE A 114 20.75 -0.18 17.48
N ASP A 115 21.47 0.87 17.09
CA ASP A 115 21.19 1.58 15.83
C ASP A 115 21.62 0.75 14.62
N LEU A 116 22.74 0.01 14.70
CA LEU A 116 23.12 -0.98 13.67
C LEU A 116 22.07 -2.09 13.57
N TRP A 117 21.59 -2.61 14.70
CA TRP A 117 20.53 -3.63 14.70
C TRP A 117 19.22 -3.09 14.10
N MET A 118 18.85 -1.84 14.43
CA MET A 118 17.67 -1.17 13.89
C MET A 118 17.78 -0.93 12.39
N ASP A 119 18.96 -0.58 11.89
CA ASP A 119 19.20 -0.41 10.45
C ASP A 119 19.00 -1.72 9.68
N TYR A 120 19.56 -2.83 10.18
CA TYR A 120 19.33 -4.16 9.59
C TYR A 120 17.85 -4.54 9.61
N LEU A 121 17.15 -4.31 10.72
CA LEU A 121 15.72 -4.55 10.83
C LEU A 121 14.92 -3.70 9.83
N LYS A 122 15.19 -2.40 9.73
CA LYS A 122 14.50 -1.51 8.79
C LYS A 122 14.70 -1.96 7.35
N SER A 123 15.92 -2.36 6.99
CA SER A 123 16.20 -2.89 5.65
C SER A 123 15.43 -4.19 5.38
N GLU A 124 15.34 -5.09 6.36
CA GLU A 124 14.54 -6.32 6.22
C GLU A 124 13.04 -6.02 6.10
N LEU A 125 12.49 -5.12 6.92
CA LEU A 125 11.09 -4.71 6.84
C LEU A 125 10.76 -4.01 5.52
N MET A 126 11.69 -3.21 4.98
CA MET A 126 11.55 -2.60 3.65
C MET A 126 11.44 -3.66 2.55
N ASN A 127 12.31 -4.68 2.59
CA ASN A 127 12.29 -5.79 1.63
C ASN A 127 10.98 -6.61 1.70
N ASN A 128 10.32 -6.63 2.86
CA ASN A 128 9.05 -7.31 3.09
C ASN A 128 7.82 -6.40 2.94
N GLU A 129 7.97 -5.13 2.53
CA GLU A 129 6.87 -4.14 2.47
C GLU A 129 6.14 -3.96 3.81
N LEU A 130 6.87 -3.93 4.91
CA LEU A 130 6.32 -3.82 6.27
C LEU A 130 6.88 -2.62 7.05
N LEU A 131 7.69 -1.77 6.42
CA LEU A 131 8.37 -0.66 7.12
C LEU A 131 7.38 0.40 7.63
N ASP A 132 6.28 0.63 6.91
CA ASP A 132 5.13 1.48 7.29
C ASP A 132 4.52 1.09 8.65
N VAL A 133 4.61 -0.18 9.04
CA VAL A 133 4.07 -0.66 10.32
C VAL A 133 4.80 -0.02 11.51
N ILE A 134 6.09 0.30 11.36
CA ILE A 134 6.91 0.90 12.44
C ILE A 134 7.24 2.37 12.19
N ASP A 135 7.30 2.80 10.92
CA ASP A 135 7.64 4.17 10.54
C ASP A 135 6.39 4.90 10.03
N SER A 136 5.92 5.86 10.83
CA SER A 136 4.73 6.66 10.48
C SER A 136 4.96 7.61 9.31
N ASN A 137 6.21 7.85 8.88
CA ASN A 137 6.53 8.74 7.76
C ASN A 137 6.38 8.05 6.40
N ILE A 138 6.17 6.73 6.38
CA ILE A 138 6.00 5.96 5.16
C ILE A 138 4.51 5.74 4.92
N GLU A 139 4.07 6.03 3.70
CA GLU A 139 2.69 5.80 3.30
C GLU A 139 2.34 4.32 3.41
N SER A 140 1.32 4.04 4.22
CA SER A 140 0.74 2.71 4.29
C SER A 140 -0.06 2.43 3.01
N PRO A 141 -0.11 1.17 2.54
CA PRO A 141 -0.96 0.82 1.40
C PRO A 141 -2.42 1.24 1.64
N GLU A 142 -3.02 1.92 0.66
CA GLU A 142 -4.40 2.40 0.76
C GLU A 142 -5.40 1.24 0.92
N ASN A 143 -6.50 1.49 1.65
CA ASN A 143 -7.65 0.58 1.76
C ASN A 143 -7.37 -0.80 2.39
N LEU A 144 -6.45 -0.89 3.35
CA LEU A 144 -6.23 -2.11 4.12
C LEU A 144 -7.37 -2.35 5.13
N SER A 145 -8.02 -3.51 5.04
CA SER A 145 -8.93 -4.00 6.08
C SER A 145 -8.21 -4.17 7.43
N GLU A 146 -8.92 -4.02 8.56
CA GLU A 146 -8.38 -4.22 9.91
C GLU A 146 -7.66 -5.56 10.08
N LEU A 147 -8.20 -6.65 9.50
CA LEU A 147 -7.58 -7.98 9.56
C LEU A 147 -6.21 -8.03 8.88
N LYS A 148 -6.03 -7.33 7.75
CA LYS A 148 -4.74 -7.24 7.04
C LYS A 148 -3.74 -6.41 7.85
N VAL A 149 -4.18 -5.31 8.45
CA VAL A 149 -3.34 -4.50 9.35
C VAL A 149 -2.85 -5.32 10.54
N ALA A 150 -3.76 -6.08 11.19
CA ALA A 150 -3.40 -6.97 12.30
C ALA A 150 -2.39 -8.05 11.90
N LYS A 151 -2.57 -8.68 10.72
CA LYS A 151 -1.62 -9.67 10.18
C LYS A 151 -0.24 -9.05 9.92
N ARG A 152 -0.19 -7.85 9.33
CA ARG A 152 1.07 -7.12 9.09
C ARG A 152 1.79 -6.81 10.41
N LYS A 153 1.07 -6.30 11.42
CA LYS A 153 1.62 -6.08 12.77
C LYS A 153 2.17 -7.37 13.40
N SER A 154 1.46 -8.49 13.26
CA SER A 154 1.92 -9.80 13.75
C SER A 154 3.22 -10.24 13.08
N LEU A 155 3.30 -10.13 11.74
CA LEU A 155 4.50 -10.47 10.98
C LEU A 155 5.72 -9.65 11.43
N VAL A 156 5.55 -8.34 11.59
CA VAL A 156 6.63 -7.47 12.09
C VAL A 156 7.08 -7.88 13.48
N ARG A 157 6.14 -8.20 14.38
CA ARG A 157 6.48 -8.69 15.72
C ARG A 157 7.28 -9.99 15.65
N ASP A 158 6.90 -10.93 14.80
CA ASP A 158 7.59 -12.21 14.65
C ASP A 158 9.02 -12.03 14.08
N ILE A 159 9.18 -11.14 13.09
CA ILE A 159 10.49 -10.73 12.57
C ILE A 159 11.35 -10.16 13.71
N ILE A 160 10.83 -9.20 14.48
CA ILE A 160 11.56 -8.61 15.60
C ILE A 160 12.03 -9.71 16.56
N ILE A 161 11.13 -10.60 16.99
CA ILE A 161 11.43 -11.68 17.95
C ILE A 161 12.51 -12.62 17.43
N ASN A 162 12.49 -12.98 16.15
CA ASN A 162 13.51 -13.83 15.54
C ASN A 162 14.93 -13.23 15.64
N HIS A 163 15.02 -11.90 15.68
CA HIS A 163 16.26 -11.15 15.78
C HIS A 163 16.57 -10.64 17.21
N LEU A 164 15.94 -11.22 18.23
CA LEU A 164 16.29 -11.01 19.64
C LEU A 164 17.06 -12.21 20.22
N ASP A 165 17.93 -11.92 21.18
CA ASP A 165 18.35 -12.93 22.14
C ASP A 165 17.25 -13.19 23.19
N GLU A 166 17.46 -14.22 24.00
CA GLU A 166 16.51 -14.62 25.02
C GLU A 166 16.29 -13.53 26.09
N ASN A 167 17.32 -12.74 26.40
CA ASN A 167 17.24 -11.70 27.42
C ASN A 167 16.33 -10.55 26.99
N TYR A 168 16.41 -10.10 25.73
CA TYR A 168 15.52 -9.07 25.20
C TYR A 168 14.12 -9.61 24.93
N HIS A 169 14.01 -10.84 24.41
CA HIS A 169 12.71 -11.45 24.14
C HIS A 169 11.85 -11.54 25.42
N LYS A 170 12.43 -11.99 26.54
CA LYS A 170 11.75 -12.05 27.85
C LYS A 170 11.15 -10.72 28.29
N ARG A 171 11.78 -9.59 27.93
CA ARG A 171 11.34 -8.24 28.33
C ARG A 171 10.15 -7.72 27.53
N ILE A 172 9.86 -8.31 26.37
CA ILE A 172 8.78 -7.89 25.47
C ILE A 172 7.69 -8.96 25.29
N LEU A 173 7.72 -10.05 26.06
CA LEU A 173 6.80 -11.19 25.98
C LEU A 173 5.31 -10.80 25.86
N HIS A 174 4.88 -9.81 26.64
CA HIS A 174 3.47 -9.39 26.71
C HIS A 174 3.12 -8.24 25.75
N GLU A 175 4.12 -7.68 25.05
CA GLU A 175 3.89 -6.58 24.13
C GLU A 175 3.51 -7.11 22.75
N LYS A 176 2.48 -6.50 22.15
CA LYS A 176 1.95 -6.91 20.84
C LYS A 176 2.18 -5.87 19.76
N ASP A 177 2.21 -4.59 20.12
CA ASP A 177 2.37 -3.54 19.13
C ASP A 177 3.86 -3.36 18.78
N PRO A 178 4.25 -3.48 17.49
CA PRO A 178 5.65 -3.36 17.09
C PRO A 178 6.32 -2.05 17.49
N LYS A 179 5.60 -0.92 17.48
CA LYS A 179 6.19 0.38 17.84
C LYS A 179 6.52 0.43 19.33
N GLU A 180 5.63 -0.08 20.17
CA GLU A 180 5.87 -0.19 21.62
C GLU A 180 6.98 -1.18 21.96
N ILE A 181 7.10 -2.29 21.22
CA ILE A 181 8.24 -3.23 21.35
C ILE A 181 9.56 -2.49 21.10
N LEU A 182 9.68 -1.79 19.97
CA LEU A 182 10.91 -1.09 19.61
C LEU A 182 11.26 0.02 20.60
N LYS A 183 10.25 0.75 21.10
CA LYS A 183 10.42 1.76 22.15
C LYS A 183 10.98 1.14 23.44
N LYS A 184 10.41 0.02 23.90
CA LYS A 184 10.90 -0.72 25.08
C LYS A 184 12.32 -1.24 24.89
N LEU A 185 12.62 -1.87 23.75
CA LEU A 185 13.96 -2.38 23.45
C LEU A 185 15.01 -1.27 23.45
N ARG A 186 14.70 -0.11 22.84
CA ARG A 186 15.58 1.07 22.88
C ARG A 186 15.81 1.53 24.33
N GLY A 187 14.75 1.61 25.14
CA GLY A 187 14.85 1.97 26.56
C GLY A 187 15.72 1.02 27.37
N TYR A 188 15.55 -0.30 27.18
CA TYR A 188 16.39 -1.30 27.84
C TYR A 188 17.85 -1.17 27.43
N LYS A 189 18.10 -1.02 26.13
CA LYS A 189 19.46 -0.80 25.62
C LYS A 189 20.13 0.41 26.23
N LYS A 190 19.42 1.55 26.34
CA LYS A 190 19.92 2.74 27.03
C LYS A 190 20.27 2.46 28.50
N SER A 191 19.38 1.76 29.22
CA SER A 191 19.56 1.46 30.65
C SER A 191 20.73 0.52 30.95
N GLU A 192 21.09 -0.39 30.04
CA GLU A 192 22.22 -1.30 30.21
C GLU A 192 23.56 -0.57 30.25
N VAL A 193 23.65 0.56 29.57
CA VAL A 193 24.92 1.28 29.47
C VAL A 193 25.14 2.19 30.69
N ASN A 194 24.13 2.43 31.54
CA ASN A 194 24.18 3.38 32.68
C ASN A 194 24.83 4.72 32.29
N VAL A 195 24.55 5.17 31.06
CA VAL A 195 25.18 6.32 30.44
C VAL A 195 24.41 7.55 30.86
N THR A 196 24.98 8.25 31.83
CA THR A 196 24.60 9.64 32.15
C THR A 196 25.53 10.59 31.41
N HIS A 197 25.08 11.83 31.16
CA HIS A 197 25.92 12.88 30.57
C HIS A 197 27.23 13.05 31.35
N ALA A 198 27.16 12.97 32.68
CA ALA A 198 28.32 13.06 33.56
C ALA A 198 29.28 11.88 33.36
N SER A 199 28.76 10.65 33.28
CA SER A 199 29.60 9.46 33.09
C SER A 199 30.34 9.46 31.76
N VAL A 200 29.72 9.93 30.67
CA VAL A 200 30.37 9.97 29.36
C VAL A 200 31.37 11.10 29.26
N ARG A 201 31.06 12.30 29.78
CA ARG A 201 32.06 13.38 29.88
C ARG A 201 33.27 12.95 30.72
N ALA A 202 33.05 12.24 31.81
CA ALA A 202 34.13 11.66 32.60
C ALA A 202 34.99 10.70 31.76
N LYS A 203 34.37 9.77 31.00
CA LYS A 203 35.09 8.90 30.07
C LYS A 203 35.87 9.70 29.01
N LEU A 204 35.25 10.74 28.43
CA LEU A 204 35.83 11.58 27.38
C LEU A 204 37.06 12.34 27.87
N TYR A 205 37.05 12.85 29.11
CA TYR A 205 38.20 13.58 29.65
C TYR A 205 39.28 12.65 30.23
N GLN A 206 38.93 11.43 30.60
CA GLN A 206 39.87 10.44 31.15
C GLN A 206 40.52 9.58 30.07
N ILE A 207 39.97 9.52 28.86
CA ILE A 207 40.57 8.74 27.78
C ILE A 207 41.99 9.23 27.47
N LYS A 208 42.90 8.28 27.34
CA LYS A 208 44.28 8.52 26.90
C LYS A 208 44.62 7.53 25.80
N MET A 209 45.44 7.98 24.86
CA MET A 209 46.07 7.10 23.89
C MET A 209 47.09 6.22 24.62
N ARG A 210 47.09 4.92 24.36
CA ARG A 210 48.15 4.04 24.90
C ARG A 210 49.40 4.14 24.03
N LYS A 211 50.58 3.88 24.60
CA LYS A 211 51.86 4.04 23.89
C LYS A 211 51.98 3.15 22.65
N ASP A 212 51.49 1.92 22.73
CA ASP A 212 51.58 0.91 21.66
C ASP A 212 50.28 0.74 20.87
N GLU A 213 49.33 1.67 21.04
CA GLU A 213 48.04 1.62 20.36
C GLU A 213 48.13 2.32 18.99
N LYS A 214 47.55 1.70 17.96
CA LYS A 214 47.43 2.32 16.64
C LYS A 214 46.53 3.55 16.71
N VAL A 215 46.89 4.58 15.95
CA VAL A 215 46.11 5.82 15.87
C VAL A 215 44.66 5.54 15.43
N SER A 216 44.46 4.63 14.46
CA SER A 216 43.12 4.22 14.02
C SER A 216 42.25 3.71 15.17
N ASP A 217 42.81 2.79 15.96
CA ASP A 217 42.09 2.10 17.03
C ASP A 217 41.77 3.08 18.16
N PHE A 218 42.71 4.00 18.47
CA PHE A 218 42.45 5.08 19.41
C PHE A 218 41.31 5.99 18.94
N CYS A 219 41.35 6.45 17.68
CA CYS A 219 40.33 7.32 17.10
C CYS A 219 38.95 6.66 17.13
N GLU A 220 38.85 5.37 16.81
CA GLU A 220 37.60 4.61 16.90
C GLU A 220 37.04 4.57 18.32
N ARG A 221 37.89 4.33 19.33
CA ARG A 221 37.48 4.35 20.74
C ARG A 221 37.03 5.74 21.18
N PHE A 222 37.77 6.78 20.80
CA PHE A 222 37.43 8.17 21.11
C PHE A 222 36.08 8.55 20.50
N ASP A 223 35.88 8.28 19.22
CA ASP A 223 34.63 8.55 18.52
C ASP A 223 33.46 7.71 19.06
N SER A 224 33.74 6.49 19.55
CA SER A 224 32.72 5.67 20.21
C SER A 224 32.19 6.33 21.48
N ILE A 225 33.01 7.05 22.25
CA ILE A 225 32.57 7.78 23.44
C ILE A 225 31.66 8.95 23.04
N ILE A 226 32.00 9.66 21.96
CA ILE A 226 31.17 10.77 21.45
C ILE A 226 29.82 10.24 20.98
N ARG A 227 29.79 9.16 20.20
CA ARG A 227 28.54 8.52 19.77
C ARG A 227 27.70 8.02 20.96
N GLU A 228 28.36 7.49 21.99
CA GLU A 228 27.70 7.08 23.25
C GLU A 228 27.03 8.29 23.93
N TYR A 229 27.68 9.46 23.94
CA TYR A 229 27.10 10.70 24.45
C TYR A 229 25.90 11.16 23.62
N GLU A 230 26.03 11.21 22.29
CA GLU A 230 24.96 11.62 21.36
C GLU A 230 23.73 10.72 21.43
N SER A 231 23.90 9.47 21.88
CA SER A 231 22.79 8.53 22.09
C SER A 231 21.97 8.76 23.37
N CYS A 232 22.40 9.67 24.25
CA CYS A 232 21.67 10.03 25.48
C CYS A 232 20.35 10.79 25.16
N GLU A 233 19.32 10.58 25.98
CA GLU A 233 18.07 11.36 25.90
C GLU A 233 18.34 12.78 26.39
N ASP A 234 17.84 13.78 25.67
CA ASP A 234 18.08 15.21 25.93
C ASP A 234 19.56 15.64 25.89
N ALA A 235 20.41 14.88 25.17
CA ALA A 235 21.80 15.22 24.96
C ALA A 235 21.94 16.58 24.25
N VAL A 236 22.40 17.58 24.99
CA VAL A 236 22.92 18.82 24.37
C VAL A 236 24.23 18.44 23.68
N PRO A 237 24.35 18.59 22.34
CA PRO A 237 25.56 18.23 21.61
C PRO A 237 26.82 18.80 22.27
N LEU A 238 27.88 18.00 22.35
CA LEU A 238 29.16 18.49 22.85
C LEU A 238 29.64 19.58 21.89
N ALA A 239 30.15 20.68 22.45
CA ALA A 239 30.70 21.74 21.63
C ALA A 239 31.93 21.23 20.87
N GLU A 240 32.10 21.62 19.62
CA GLU A 240 33.26 21.21 18.81
C GLU A 240 34.59 21.51 19.53
N GLN A 241 34.67 22.67 20.21
CA GLN A 241 35.83 23.06 21.01
C GLN A 241 36.07 22.13 22.22
N GLU A 242 35.02 21.62 22.84
CA GLU A 242 35.10 20.67 23.97
C GLU A 242 35.69 19.34 23.49
N ILE A 243 35.18 18.80 22.38
CA ILE A 243 35.66 17.57 21.77
C ILE A 243 37.12 17.72 21.34
N ARG A 244 37.45 18.82 20.67
CA ARG A 244 38.81 19.15 20.22
C ARG A 244 39.79 19.21 21.40
N SER A 245 39.40 19.88 22.49
CA SER A 245 40.23 20.00 23.69
C SER A 245 40.45 18.65 24.37
N ALA A 246 39.42 17.80 24.44
CA ALA A 246 39.52 16.45 24.98
C ALA A 246 40.45 15.57 24.13
N LEU A 247 40.31 15.62 22.79
CA LEU A 247 41.19 14.89 21.87
C LEU A 247 42.65 15.30 22.06
N TYR A 248 42.92 16.60 22.04
CA TYR A 248 44.25 17.15 22.22
C TYR A 248 44.88 16.68 23.55
N GLN A 249 44.12 16.74 24.65
CA GLN A 249 44.58 16.26 25.95
C GLN A 249 44.78 14.74 26.00
N ALA A 250 44.01 13.96 25.25
CA ALA A 250 44.09 12.51 25.24
C ALA A 250 45.39 12.00 24.57
N VAL A 251 45.92 12.76 23.61
CA VAL A 251 47.04 12.36 22.75
C VAL A 251 48.34 13.10 23.04
N SER A 252 48.30 14.23 23.74
CA SER A 252 49.45 15.13 23.95
C SER A 252 50.68 14.49 24.60
N ILE A 253 50.51 13.40 25.37
CA ILE A 253 51.61 12.67 25.98
C ILE A 253 52.34 11.80 24.94
N ASN A 254 51.60 11.18 24.02
CA ASN A 254 52.16 10.25 23.05
C ASN A 254 52.51 10.92 21.72
N VAL A 255 51.95 12.09 21.45
CA VAL A 255 52.18 12.88 20.24
C VAL A 255 52.65 14.28 20.64
N PRO A 256 53.85 14.43 21.23
CA PRO A 256 54.38 15.72 21.66
C PRO A 256 54.56 16.71 20.50
N GLU A 257 54.75 16.24 19.28
CA GLU A 257 54.88 17.03 18.05
C GLU A 257 53.64 17.90 17.81
N LEU A 258 52.46 17.44 18.26
CA LEU A 258 51.20 18.17 18.16
C LEU A 258 51.32 19.55 18.82
N ARG A 259 52.02 19.63 19.96
CA ARG A 259 52.25 20.90 20.67
C ARG A 259 53.08 21.88 19.87
N ASN A 260 54.08 21.37 19.14
CA ASN A 260 54.95 22.21 18.32
C ASN A 260 54.18 22.77 17.13
N VAL A 261 53.38 21.94 16.46
CA VAL A 261 52.54 22.37 15.33
C VAL A 261 51.51 23.40 15.78
N ASP A 262 50.84 23.19 16.91
CA ASP A 262 49.86 24.14 17.44
C ASP A 262 50.51 25.48 17.84
N LEU A 263 51.73 25.45 18.40
CA LEU A 263 52.50 26.66 18.72
C LEU A 263 52.84 27.47 17.47
N ILE A 264 53.31 26.79 16.41
CA ILE A 264 53.64 27.42 15.13
C ILE A 264 52.39 28.05 14.51
N ARG A 265 51.26 27.34 14.46
CA ARG A 265 50.00 27.85 13.90
C ARG A 265 49.53 29.12 14.60
N ARG A 266 49.62 29.16 15.93
CA ARG A 266 49.29 30.35 16.74
C ARG A 266 50.22 31.53 16.42
N GLN A 267 51.52 31.29 16.22
CA GLN A 267 52.47 32.35 15.85
C GLN A 267 52.22 32.91 14.45
N THR A 268 51.67 32.09 13.54
CA THR A 268 51.35 32.48 12.16
C THR A 268 49.92 33.03 12.00
N ASN A 269 49.20 33.34 13.09
CA ASN A 269 47.78 33.75 13.08
C ASN A 269 46.84 32.76 12.35
N LEU A 270 47.22 31.48 12.27
CA LEU A 270 46.36 30.44 11.73
C LEU A 270 45.42 29.94 12.83
N LYS A 271 44.21 29.54 12.43
CA LYS A 271 43.24 28.90 13.33
C LYS A 271 43.85 27.62 13.92
N GLU A 272 43.51 27.33 15.17
CA GLU A 272 43.83 26.06 15.84
C GLU A 272 43.39 24.87 14.97
N MET A 273 44.12 23.75 15.07
CA MET A 273 43.76 22.55 14.32
C MET A 273 42.38 22.04 14.76
N ASN A 274 41.49 21.78 13.80
CA ASN A 274 40.22 21.11 14.06
C ASN A 274 40.44 19.62 14.35
N ILE A 275 39.36 18.92 14.71
CA ILE A 275 39.39 17.51 15.12
C ILE A 275 39.98 16.62 14.01
N ASP A 276 39.57 16.83 12.76
CA ASP A 276 40.02 16.03 11.61
C ASP A 276 41.47 16.32 11.23
N GLU A 277 41.91 17.58 11.34
CA GLU A 277 43.30 17.97 11.16
C GLU A 277 44.20 17.29 12.21
N ILE A 278 43.78 17.22 13.48
CA ILE A 278 44.53 16.53 14.54
C ILE A 278 44.63 15.03 14.23
N LYS A 279 43.51 14.38 13.88
CA LYS A 279 43.50 12.95 13.54
C LYS A 279 44.40 12.64 12.33
N SER A 280 44.31 13.47 11.29
CA SER A 280 45.10 13.31 10.07
C SER A 280 46.60 13.47 10.35
N PHE A 281 46.97 14.47 11.15
CA PHE A 281 48.36 14.67 11.57
C PHE A 281 48.92 13.49 12.34
N MET A 282 48.15 12.93 13.29
CA MET A 282 48.57 11.73 14.02
C MET A 282 48.77 10.53 13.09
N MET A 283 47.88 10.32 12.12
CA MET A 283 48.02 9.23 11.14
C MET A 283 49.25 9.40 10.25
N GLN A 284 49.56 10.63 9.85
CA GLN A 284 50.75 10.94 9.06
C GLN A 284 52.03 10.64 9.85
N LEU A 285 52.12 11.09 11.10
CA LEU A 285 53.26 10.79 11.98
C LEU A 285 53.46 9.28 12.19
N GLU A 286 52.36 8.53 12.37
CA GLU A 286 52.42 7.07 12.51
C GLU A 286 52.97 6.41 11.22
N ALA A 287 52.59 6.94 10.05
CA ALA A 287 53.08 6.44 8.76
C ALA A 287 54.57 6.76 8.55
N GLU A 288 55.01 7.97 8.88
CA GLU A 288 56.41 8.41 8.79
C GLU A 288 57.31 7.54 9.70
N THR A 289 56.90 7.35 10.97
CA THR A 289 57.63 6.51 11.93
C THR A 289 57.73 5.05 11.48
N LYS A 290 56.71 4.52 10.79
CA LYS A 290 56.73 3.16 10.23
C LYS A 290 57.65 3.03 9.03
N ASN A 291 57.84 4.08 8.25
CA ASN A 291 58.72 4.07 7.08
C ASN A 291 60.19 4.17 7.50
N GLU A 292 60.54 5.03 8.46
CA GLU A 292 61.91 5.14 9.00
C GLU A 292 62.40 3.82 9.61
N ASN A 293 61.53 3.09 10.30
CA ASN A 293 61.83 1.77 10.88
C ASN A 293 61.94 0.64 9.84
N LYS A 294 61.50 0.85 8.59
CA LYS A 294 61.65 -0.14 7.50
C LYS A 294 62.90 0.10 6.64
N GLU A 295 63.42 1.33 6.67
CA GLU A 295 64.64 1.71 5.94
C GLU A 295 65.92 1.57 6.79
N SER A 296 65.78 1.25 8.08
CA SER A 296 66.87 0.94 9.03
C SER A 296 67.05 -0.57 9.22
#